data_AF-A0A7S1X3Q8-F1
#
_entry.id   AF-A0A7S1X3Q8-F1
#
_cell.length_a   1.000
_cell.length_b   1.000
_cell.length_c   1.000
_cell.angle_alpha   90.00
_cell.angle_beta   90.00
_cell.angle_gamma   90.00
#
_symmetry.space_group_name_H-M   'P 1'
#
loop_
_entity.id
_entity.type
_entity.pdbx_description
1 polymer ?
#
loop_
_entity_poly.entity_id
_entity_poly.type
_entity_poly.pdbx_seq_one_letter_code
_entity_poly.pdbx_strand_id
1 'polypeptide(L)'
;LQSERAMAFHVYATSLRQQAYHLASIEQGAGGRATETRHTETASMLRRAAGVYTFLSDCVLPSLLDDLPGERPAELAPSTAACLASCTLAEAQAVTAHRAMQKGSSAMLVAQLHMGVSELMEGASKLLREGTGQCNSISSRLRRHIAVTSTLHEALAAAYQGYQQLAAGQAGVAVALCDHATALLRKCTNAAEGDTRWNAVIAETGSVVQAMRGYFDTQRSMVYFQSVSKNVPKPPEAKVIVSAIDFTPPCDSAMLC
;
A
#
# COMPACT_ATOMS: atom_id res chain seq x y z
N LEU A 1 -13.15 2.37 -30.97
CA LEU A 1 -14.32 2.36 -30.05
C LEU A 1 -14.05 1.61 -28.75
N GLN A 2 -13.85 0.28 -28.72
CA GLN A 2 -13.63 -0.44 -27.45
C GLN A 2 -12.27 -0.13 -26.78
N SER A 3 -11.20 -0.04 -27.56
CA SER A 3 -9.88 0.40 -27.09
C SER A 3 -9.89 1.83 -26.55
N GLU A 4 -10.58 2.75 -27.24
CA GLU A 4 -10.77 4.14 -26.78
C GLU A 4 -11.54 4.19 -25.47
N ARG A 5 -12.59 3.37 -25.33
CA ARG A 5 -13.36 3.25 -24.08
C ARG A 5 -12.50 2.70 -22.94
N ALA A 6 -11.68 1.68 -23.21
CA ALA A 6 -10.74 1.14 -22.22
C ALA A 6 -9.75 2.21 -21.75
N MET A 7 -9.17 2.97 -22.69
CA MET A 7 -8.27 4.08 -22.36
C MET A 7 -8.98 5.20 -21.59
N ALA A 8 -10.22 5.54 -21.94
CA ALA A 8 -11.01 6.55 -21.22
C ALA A 8 -11.25 6.14 -19.76
N PHE A 9 -11.60 4.88 -19.50
CA PHE A 9 -11.73 4.38 -18.13
C PHE A 9 -10.39 4.34 -17.41
N HIS A 10 -9.30 4.00 -18.09
CA HIS A 10 -7.97 4.00 -17.49
C HIS A 10 -7.58 5.42 -17.03
N VAL A 11 -7.78 6.42 -17.90
CA VAL A 11 -7.52 7.83 -17.59
C VAL A 11 -8.43 8.33 -16.47
N TYR A 12 -9.71 7.92 -16.46
CA TYR A 12 -10.64 8.25 -15.39
C TYR A 12 -10.17 7.72 -14.02
N ALA A 13 -9.76 6.45 -13.96
CA ALA A 13 -9.21 5.84 -12.74
C ALA A 13 -7.95 6.57 -12.26
N THR A 14 -7.05 6.92 -13.19
CA THR A 14 -5.83 7.69 -12.88
C THR A 14 -6.16 9.09 -12.35
N SER A 15 -7.16 9.77 -12.93
CA SER A 15 -7.62 11.08 -12.45
C SER A 15 -8.16 11.01 -11.02
N LEU A 16 -8.94 9.98 -10.70
CA LEU A 16 -9.42 9.75 -9.33
C LEU A 16 -8.26 9.56 -8.35
N ARG A 17 -7.21 8.82 -8.73
CA ARG A 17 -5.99 8.67 -7.90
C ARG A 17 -5.27 10.00 -7.71
N GLN A 18 -5.07 10.77 -8.77
CA GLN A 18 -4.41 12.08 -8.68
C GLN A 18 -5.16 13.05 -7.75
N GLN A 19 -6.48 13.08 -7.84
CA GLN A 19 -7.30 13.87 -6.93
C GLN A 19 -7.18 13.38 -5.48
N ALA A 20 -7.14 12.06 -5.26
CA ALA A 20 -6.92 11.49 -3.93
C ALA A 20 -5.55 11.90 -3.35
N TYR A 21 -4.48 11.89 -4.16
CA TYR A 21 -3.16 12.36 -3.75
C TYR A 21 -3.13 13.84 -3.44
N HIS A 22 -3.83 14.65 -4.23
CA HIS A 22 -3.96 16.07 -3.94
C HIS A 22 -4.61 16.28 -2.57
N LEU A 23 -5.74 15.61 -2.30
CA LEU A 23 -6.40 15.67 -0.98
C LEU A 23 -5.49 15.22 0.17
N ALA A 24 -4.69 14.18 -0.04
CA ALA A 24 -3.74 13.67 0.95
C ALA A 24 -2.57 14.63 1.21
N SER A 25 -2.17 15.43 0.20
CA SER A 25 -1.04 16.36 0.29
C SER A 25 -1.35 17.69 0.99
N ILE A 26 -2.63 18.00 1.23
CA ILE A 26 -3.03 19.25 1.87
C ILE A 26 -2.57 19.25 3.34
N GLU A 27 -1.64 20.16 3.66
CA GLU A 27 -1.02 20.29 4.97
C GLU A 27 -2.02 20.53 6.11
N GLN A 28 -1.62 20.13 7.33
CA GLN A 28 -2.42 20.18 8.54
C GLN A 28 -2.57 21.62 9.08
N GLY A 29 -3.32 22.47 8.39
CA GLY A 29 -3.77 23.79 8.89
C GLY A 29 -5.16 23.78 9.52
N ALA A 30 -5.91 22.68 9.38
CA ALA A 30 -7.30 22.56 9.84
C ALA A 30 -7.41 21.48 10.93
N GLY A 31 -8.10 21.81 12.03
CA GLY A 31 -8.19 20.96 13.24
C GLY A 31 -8.63 19.51 13.00
N GLY A 32 -8.47 18.64 14.01
CA GLY A 32 -8.55 17.17 13.89
C GLY A 32 -9.74 16.59 13.12
N ARG A 33 -10.93 17.23 13.20
CA ARG A 33 -12.13 16.81 12.44
C ARG A 33 -11.96 16.96 10.93
N ALA A 34 -11.29 18.00 10.46
CA ALA A 34 -11.03 18.21 9.03
C ALA A 34 -10.07 17.15 8.47
N THR A 35 -9.06 16.77 9.26
CA THR A 35 -8.11 15.70 8.88
C THR A 35 -8.78 14.34 8.78
N GLU A 36 -9.71 14.02 9.68
CA GLU A 36 -10.47 12.76 9.60
C GLU A 36 -11.37 12.69 8.35
N THR A 37 -12.06 13.77 8.03
CA THR A 37 -12.88 13.86 6.81
C THR A 37 -12.01 13.65 5.57
N ARG A 38 -10.85 14.32 5.49
CA ARG A 38 -9.91 14.16 4.37
C ARG A 38 -9.44 12.71 4.18
N HIS A 39 -9.01 12.02 5.25
CA HIS A 39 -8.62 10.61 5.13
C HIS A 39 -9.75 9.71 4.62
N THR A 40 -10.97 9.98 5.07
CA THR A 40 -12.15 9.22 4.63
C THR A 40 -12.45 9.45 3.15
N GLU A 41 -12.36 10.71 2.70
CA GLU A 41 -12.53 11.08 1.30
C GLU A 41 -11.41 10.51 0.41
N THR A 42 -10.14 10.66 0.79
CA THR A 42 -8.99 10.07 0.08
C THR A 42 -9.16 8.56 -0.09
N ALA A 43 -9.46 7.83 1.00
CA ALA A 43 -9.66 6.38 0.93
C ALA A 43 -10.87 6.02 0.04
N SER A 44 -11.96 6.78 0.09
CA SER A 44 -13.13 6.59 -0.77
C SER A 44 -12.80 6.78 -2.25
N MET A 45 -12.05 7.83 -2.60
CA MET A 45 -11.62 8.09 -3.98
C MET A 45 -10.71 7.00 -4.53
N LEU A 46 -9.77 6.52 -3.72
CA LEU A 46 -8.90 5.39 -4.08
C LEU A 46 -9.72 4.12 -4.29
N ARG A 47 -10.69 3.81 -3.42
CA ARG A 47 -11.58 2.65 -3.60
C ARG A 47 -12.43 2.74 -4.87
N ARG A 48 -12.87 3.94 -5.26
CA ARG A 48 -13.55 4.17 -6.56
C ARG A 48 -12.62 3.93 -7.74
N ALA A 49 -11.40 4.46 -7.69
CA ALA A 49 -10.41 4.23 -8.73
C ALA A 49 -10.06 2.74 -8.88
N ALA A 50 -9.92 2.02 -7.76
CA ALA A 50 -9.72 0.59 -7.75
C ALA A 50 -10.86 -0.16 -8.46
N GLY A 51 -12.13 0.22 -8.20
CA GLY A 51 -13.27 -0.37 -8.87
C GLY A 51 -13.32 -0.15 -10.38
N VAL A 52 -12.87 1.02 -10.87
CA VAL A 52 -12.73 1.26 -12.31
C VAL A 52 -11.66 0.34 -12.91
N TYR A 53 -10.51 0.17 -12.25
CA TYR A 53 -9.47 -0.76 -12.71
C TYR A 53 -9.91 -2.23 -12.65
N THR A 54 -10.68 -2.63 -11.62
CA THR A 54 -11.29 -3.96 -11.53
C THR A 54 -12.23 -4.19 -12.70
N PHE A 55 -13.16 -3.27 -12.95
CA PHE A 55 -14.07 -3.35 -14.11
C PHE A 55 -13.31 -3.43 -15.45
N LEU A 56 -12.22 -2.67 -15.60
CA LEU A 56 -11.36 -2.77 -16.78
C LEU A 56 -10.75 -4.16 -16.94
N SER A 57 -10.17 -4.69 -15.86
CA SER A 57 -9.50 -5.99 -15.87
C SER A 57 -10.46 -7.14 -16.15
N ASP A 58 -11.65 -7.10 -15.57
CA ASP A 58 -12.60 -8.22 -15.58
C ASP A 58 -13.55 -8.16 -16.78
N CYS A 59 -13.97 -6.97 -17.21
CA CYS A 59 -15.08 -6.82 -18.16
C CYS A 59 -14.70 -6.21 -19.51
N VAL A 60 -13.60 -5.45 -19.61
CA VAL A 60 -13.30 -4.66 -20.82
C VAL A 60 -12.07 -5.16 -21.57
N LEU A 61 -10.97 -5.37 -20.86
CA LEU A 61 -9.67 -5.70 -21.44
C LEU A 61 -9.55 -7.16 -21.92
N PRO A 62 -10.15 -8.18 -21.27
CA PRO A 62 -10.00 -9.56 -21.73
C PRO A 62 -10.43 -9.78 -23.17
N SER A 63 -11.59 -9.23 -23.56
CA SER A 63 -12.09 -9.31 -24.94
C SER A 63 -11.26 -8.48 -25.93
N LEU A 64 -10.58 -7.43 -25.45
CA LEU A 64 -9.78 -6.56 -26.30
C LEU A 64 -8.38 -7.14 -26.58
N LEU A 65 -7.86 -7.95 -25.66
CA LEU A 65 -6.47 -8.42 -25.71
C LEU A 65 -6.15 -9.21 -26.99
N ASP A 66 -7.09 -10.04 -27.45
CA ASP A 66 -6.93 -10.87 -28.64
C ASP A 66 -7.00 -10.05 -29.95
N ASP A 67 -7.67 -8.90 -29.89
CA ASP A 67 -7.90 -8.01 -31.04
C ASP A 67 -6.77 -6.99 -31.27
N LEU A 68 -5.77 -6.91 -30.40
CA LEU A 68 -4.67 -5.93 -30.48
C LEU A 68 -3.49 -6.45 -31.33
N PRO A 69 -3.27 -5.94 -32.56
CA PRO A 69 -2.12 -6.31 -33.37
C PRO A 69 -0.85 -5.56 -32.91
N GLY A 70 0.29 -6.26 -32.93
CA GLY A 70 1.60 -5.63 -32.75
C GLY A 70 1.89 -5.18 -31.31
N GLU A 71 2.07 -3.88 -31.12
CA GLU A 71 2.44 -3.26 -29.83
C GLU A 71 1.22 -3.11 -28.93
N ARG A 72 1.26 -3.81 -27.78
CA ARG A 72 0.25 -3.83 -26.73
C ARG A 72 0.75 -3.00 -25.55
N PRO A 73 0.24 -1.77 -25.36
CA PRO A 73 0.61 -0.94 -24.23
C PRO A 73 0.17 -1.60 -22.91
N ALA A 74 0.92 -1.34 -21.85
CA ALA A 74 0.68 -1.95 -20.54
C ALA A 74 -0.72 -1.62 -20.01
N GLU A 75 -1.23 -0.43 -20.32
CA GLU A 75 -2.53 0.10 -19.92
C GLU A 75 -3.71 -0.72 -20.47
N LEU A 76 -3.49 -1.48 -21.55
CA LEU A 76 -4.48 -2.37 -22.17
C LEU A 76 -4.33 -3.84 -21.76
N ALA A 77 -3.36 -4.18 -20.90
CA ALA A 77 -3.24 -5.54 -20.38
C ALA A 77 -4.17 -5.75 -19.16
N PRO A 78 -5.02 -6.79 -19.16
CA PRO A 78 -5.88 -7.12 -18.02
C PRO A 78 -5.11 -7.24 -16.70
N SER A 79 -3.94 -7.89 -16.71
CA SER A 79 -3.08 -8.04 -15.54
C SER A 79 -2.53 -6.72 -14.99
N THR A 80 -2.20 -5.76 -15.85
CA THR A 80 -1.77 -4.43 -15.43
C THR A 80 -2.93 -3.69 -14.77
N ALA A 81 -4.14 -3.77 -15.33
CA ALA A 81 -5.33 -3.17 -14.71
C ALA A 81 -5.61 -3.79 -13.33
N ALA A 82 -5.58 -5.12 -13.20
CA ALA A 82 -5.72 -5.79 -11.90
C ALA A 82 -4.62 -5.38 -10.91
N CYS A 83 -3.37 -5.29 -11.38
CA CYS A 83 -2.25 -4.82 -10.57
C CYS A 83 -2.51 -3.39 -10.06
N LEU A 84 -2.97 -2.48 -10.92
CA LEU A 84 -3.27 -1.11 -10.55
C LEU A 84 -4.47 -1.04 -9.59
N ALA A 85 -5.49 -1.89 -9.75
CA ALA A 85 -6.59 -2.01 -8.79
C ALA A 85 -6.06 -2.38 -7.40
N SER A 86 -5.20 -3.41 -7.33
CA SER A 86 -4.59 -3.88 -6.07
C SER A 86 -3.69 -2.82 -5.43
N CYS A 87 -2.83 -2.14 -6.21
CA CYS A 87 -2.01 -1.03 -5.71
C CYS A 87 -2.88 0.11 -5.15
N THR A 88 -3.98 0.43 -5.82
CA THR A 88 -4.88 1.51 -5.40
C THR A 88 -5.61 1.15 -4.10
N LEU A 89 -6.01 -0.11 -3.92
CA LEU A 89 -6.54 -0.59 -2.64
C LEU A 89 -5.47 -0.58 -1.55
N ALA A 90 -4.23 -0.96 -1.86
CA ALA A 90 -3.13 -0.90 -0.91
C ALA A 90 -2.91 0.54 -0.38
N GLU A 91 -3.00 1.54 -1.26
CA GLU A 91 -2.95 2.96 -0.87
C GLU A 91 -4.15 3.37 0.01
N ALA A 92 -5.36 2.91 -0.31
CA ALA A 92 -6.54 3.17 0.53
C ALA A 92 -6.41 2.53 1.92
N GLN A 93 -5.85 1.32 1.98
CA GLN A 93 -5.53 0.60 3.20
C GLN A 93 -4.45 1.34 4.00
N ALA A 94 -3.44 1.92 3.35
CA ALA A 94 -2.39 2.71 4.01
C ALA A 94 -2.94 3.98 4.66
N VAL A 95 -3.84 4.70 3.98
CA VAL A 95 -4.57 5.85 4.55
C VAL A 95 -5.39 5.41 5.78
N THR A 96 -5.99 4.24 5.71
CA THR A 96 -6.78 3.68 6.82
C THR A 96 -5.90 3.31 8.02
N ALA A 97 -4.72 2.71 7.79
CA ALA A 97 -3.73 2.43 8.83
C ALA A 97 -3.26 3.72 9.52
N HIS A 98 -2.93 4.75 8.73
CA HIS A 98 -2.52 6.06 9.26
C HIS A 98 -3.63 6.70 10.10
N ARG A 99 -4.89 6.65 9.64
CA ARG A 99 -6.04 7.12 10.42
C ARG A 99 -6.22 6.33 11.71
N ALA A 100 -6.04 5.00 11.69
CA ALA A 100 -6.15 4.17 12.89
C ALA A 100 -5.10 4.56 13.94
N MET A 101 -3.87 4.85 13.53
CA MET A 101 -2.82 5.40 14.39
C MET A 101 -3.23 6.72 15.04
N GLN A 102 -3.70 7.69 14.24
CA GLN A 102 -4.10 9.01 14.74
C GLN A 102 -5.26 8.94 15.74
N LYS A 103 -6.14 7.95 15.60
CA LYS A 103 -7.26 7.70 16.52
C LYS A 103 -6.85 7.00 17.82
N GLY A 104 -5.58 6.64 17.99
CA GLY A 104 -5.13 5.87 19.14
C GLY A 104 -5.66 4.43 19.15
N SER A 105 -5.85 3.83 17.97
CA SER A 105 -6.19 2.40 17.88
C SER A 105 -5.07 1.53 18.45
N SER A 106 -5.39 0.28 18.82
CA SER A 106 -4.38 -0.63 19.36
C SER A 106 -3.22 -0.83 18.39
N ALA A 107 -2.00 -0.92 18.92
CA ALA A 107 -0.80 -1.11 18.10
C ALA A 107 -0.86 -2.40 17.27
N MET A 108 -1.50 -3.45 17.80
CA MET A 108 -1.73 -4.68 17.04
C MET A 108 -2.63 -4.44 15.83
N LEU A 109 -3.75 -3.71 15.98
CA LEU A 109 -4.61 -3.40 14.85
C LEU A 109 -3.85 -2.59 13.79
N VAL A 110 -3.07 -1.59 14.21
CA VAL A 110 -2.23 -0.80 13.29
C VAL A 110 -1.24 -1.71 12.53
N ALA A 111 -0.57 -2.63 13.23
CA ALA A 111 0.35 -3.57 12.61
C ALA A 111 -0.34 -4.48 11.58
N GLN A 112 -1.51 -5.02 11.91
CA GLN A 112 -2.31 -5.84 11.00
C GLN A 112 -2.79 -5.05 9.77
N LEU A 113 -3.16 -3.78 9.94
CA LEU A 113 -3.58 -2.92 8.83
C LEU A 113 -2.41 -2.64 7.88
N HIS A 114 -1.20 -2.44 8.39
CA HIS A 114 0.01 -2.32 7.58
C HIS A 114 0.38 -3.63 6.86
N MET A 115 0.26 -4.78 7.52
CA MET A 115 0.40 -6.07 6.84
C MET A 115 -0.63 -6.25 5.72
N GLY A 116 -1.85 -5.73 5.88
CA GLY A 116 -2.84 -5.68 4.80
C GLY A 116 -2.39 -4.86 3.58
N VAL A 117 -1.57 -3.82 3.76
CA VAL A 117 -0.99 -3.08 2.63
C VAL A 117 0.05 -3.92 1.90
N SER A 118 0.93 -4.60 2.65
CA SER A 118 1.94 -5.51 2.10
C SER A 118 1.28 -6.65 1.31
N GLU A 119 0.25 -7.30 1.85
CA GLU A 119 -0.48 -8.38 1.16
C GLU A 119 -1.07 -7.93 -0.18
N LEU A 120 -1.70 -6.75 -0.23
CA LEU A 120 -2.24 -6.18 -1.47
C LEU A 120 -1.14 -5.85 -2.49
N MET A 121 0.04 -5.40 -2.05
CA MET A 121 1.18 -5.14 -2.92
C MET A 121 1.82 -6.44 -3.43
N GLU A 122 1.93 -7.47 -2.60
CA GLU A 122 2.38 -8.80 -3.02
C GLU A 122 1.42 -9.41 -4.06
N GLY A 123 0.11 -9.24 -3.85
CA GLY A 123 -0.93 -9.58 -4.82
C GLY A 123 -0.74 -8.84 -6.15
N ALA A 124 -0.48 -7.53 -6.10
CA ALA A 124 -0.19 -6.73 -7.30
C ALA A 124 1.05 -7.25 -8.05
N SER A 125 2.12 -7.58 -7.31
CA SER A 125 3.35 -8.16 -7.87
C SER A 125 3.10 -9.52 -8.52
N LYS A 126 2.24 -10.35 -7.92
CA LYS A 126 1.85 -11.66 -8.48
C LYS A 126 1.09 -11.51 -9.80
N LEU A 127 0.12 -10.59 -9.86
CA LEU A 127 -0.65 -10.30 -11.07
C LEU A 127 0.25 -9.90 -12.24
N LEU A 128 1.27 -9.07 -12.01
CA LEU A 128 2.25 -8.69 -13.05
C LEU A 128 3.13 -9.86 -13.53
N ARG A 129 3.38 -10.86 -12.68
CA ARG A 129 4.13 -12.06 -13.08
C ARG A 129 3.26 -12.99 -13.92
N GLU A 130 2.03 -13.22 -13.49
CA GLU A 130 1.04 -14.06 -14.18
C GLU A 130 0.63 -13.46 -15.54
N GLY A 131 0.61 -12.13 -15.65
CA GLY A 131 0.34 -11.40 -16.88
C GLY A 131 1.47 -11.32 -17.90
N THR A 132 2.54 -12.11 -17.75
CA THR A 132 3.69 -12.07 -18.67
C THR A 132 3.25 -12.37 -20.11
N GLY A 133 3.61 -11.50 -21.05
CA GLY A 133 3.23 -11.62 -22.46
C GLY A 133 1.96 -10.87 -22.86
N GLN A 134 1.20 -10.29 -21.91
CA GLN A 134 0.00 -9.49 -22.22
C GLN A 134 0.34 -8.09 -22.77
N CYS A 135 1.52 -7.56 -22.47
CA CYS A 135 2.02 -6.28 -22.97
C CYS A 135 3.52 -6.35 -23.28
N ASN A 136 4.02 -5.38 -24.06
CA ASN A 136 5.43 -5.34 -24.48
C ASN A 136 6.39 -5.08 -23.33
N SER A 137 6.02 -4.19 -22.40
CA SER A 137 6.86 -3.88 -21.25
C SER A 137 6.05 -3.36 -20.07
N ILE A 138 6.53 -3.65 -18.86
CA ILE A 138 6.03 -3.05 -17.62
C ILE A 138 7.13 -2.19 -17.05
N SER A 139 6.79 -0.96 -16.66
CA SER A 139 7.72 -0.03 -16.04
C SER A 139 8.45 -0.65 -14.85
N SER A 140 9.79 -0.61 -14.88
CA SER A 140 10.63 -1.01 -13.74
C SER A 140 10.31 -0.17 -12.49
N ARG A 141 9.96 1.11 -12.69
CA ARG A 141 9.54 2.01 -11.62
C ARG A 141 8.26 1.52 -10.94
N LEU A 142 7.29 0.98 -11.66
CA LEU A 142 6.09 0.38 -11.05
C LEU A 142 6.45 -0.85 -10.21
N ARG A 143 7.30 -1.75 -10.73
CA ARG A 143 7.75 -2.93 -9.98
C ARG A 143 8.47 -2.55 -8.70
N ARG A 144 9.35 -1.54 -8.75
CA ARG A 144 10.04 -1.01 -7.57
C ARG A 144 9.10 -0.33 -6.60
N HIS A 145 8.11 0.43 -7.09
CA HIS A 145 7.10 1.04 -6.23
C HIS A 145 6.37 -0.02 -5.40
N ILE A 146 5.90 -1.10 -6.04
CA ILE A 146 5.23 -2.21 -5.35
C ILE A 146 6.15 -2.84 -4.29
N ALA A 147 7.39 -3.15 -4.66
CA ALA A 147 8.35 -3.77 -3.74
C ALA A 147 8.72 -2.87 -2.54
N VAL A 148 8.99 -1.59 -2.81
CA VAL A 148 9.31 -0.59 -1.77
C VAL A 148 8.13 -0.40 -0.84
N THR A 149 6.91 -0.21 -1.37
CA THR A 149 5.72 0.01 -0.54
C THR A 149 5.37 -1.21 0.30
N SER A 150 5.45 -2.43 -0.24
CA SER A 150 5.27 -3.67 0.57
C SER A 150 6.24 -3.71 1.74
N THR A 151 7.54 -3.59 1.44
CA THR A 151 8.61 -3.73 2.43
C THR A 151 8.57 -2.60 3.48
N LEU A 152 8.19 -1.38 3.08
CA LEU A 152 8.00 -0.25 3.97
C LEU A 152 6.89 -0.52 5.00
N HIS A 153 5.78 -1.09 4.56
CA HIS A 153 4.66 -1.40 5.44
C HIS A 153 4.92 -2.63 6.32
N GLU A 154 5.70 -3.60 5.87
CA GLU A 154 6.23 -4.67 6.73
C GLU A 154 7.10 -4.10 7.86
N ALA A 155 7.95 -3.11 7.56
CA ALA A 155 8.77 -2.44 8.57
C ALA A 155 7.92 -1.71 9.62
N LEU A 156 6.90 -0.98 9.19
CA LEU A 156 5.94 -0.33 10.09
C LEU A 156 5.18 -1.36 10.94
N ALA A 157 4.71 -2.45 10.33
CA ALA A 157 4.01 -3.51 11.06
C ALA A 157 4.89 -4.14 12.15
N ALA A 158 6.16 -4.45 11.84
CA ALA A 158 7.11 -4.97 12.81
C ALA A 158 7.33 -3.97 13.97
N ALA A 159 7.53 -2.69 13.69
CA ALA A 159 7.70 -1.67 14.71
C ALA A 159 6.48 -1.55 15.64
N TYR A 160 5.27 -1.55 15.07
CA TYR A 160 4.03 -1.50 15.86
C TYR A 160 3.76 -2.79 16.65
N GLN A 161 4.14 -3.96 16.13
CA GLN A 161 4.11 -5.22 16.90
C GLN A 161 5.00 -5.14 18.15
N GLY A 162 6.06 -4.32 18.11
CA GLY A 162 6.93 -4.06 19.27
C GLY A 162 6.17 -3.53 20.49
N TYR A 163 5.17 -2.67 20.31
CA TYR A 163 4.35 -2.18 21.42
C TYR A 163 3.54 -3.29 22.09
N GLN A 164 3.04 -4.25 21.30
CA GLN A 164 2.32 -5.40 21.86
C GLN A 164 3.27 -6.30 22.65
N GLN A 165 4.48 -6.56 22.14
CA GLN A 165 5.48 -7.35 22.84
C GLN A 165 5.91 -6.67 24.14
N LEU A 166 6.10 -5.36 24.12
CA LEU A 166 6.38 -4.58 25.33
C LEU A 166 5.24 -4.71 26.35
N ALA A 167 3.98 -4.60 25.92
CA ALA A 167 2.82 -4.77 26.81
C ALA A 167 2.73 -6.19 27.41
N ALA A 168 3.26 -7.20 26.71
CA ALA A 168 3.41 -8.56 27.21
C ALA A 168 4.68 -8.77 28.07
N GLY A 169 5.38 -7.69 28.44
CA GLY A 169 6.62 -7.73 29.22
C GLY A 169 7.84 -8.23 28.44
N GLN A 170 7.77 -8.34 27.11
CA GLN A 170 8.84 -8.82 26.23
C GLN A 170 9.60 -7.64 25.58
N ALA A 171 10.16 -6.76 26.41
CA ALA A 171 10.86 -5.57 25.94
C ALA A 171 12.09 -5.89 25.07
N GLY A 172 12.79 -7.00 25.34
CA GLY A 172 13.89 -7.48 24.51
C GLY A 172 13.47 -7.85 23.08
N VAL A 173 12.25 -8.38 22.92
CA VAL A 173 11.65 -8.69 21.61
C VAL A 173 11.19 -7.42 20.90
N ALA A 174 10.65 -6.45 21.64
CA ALA A 174 10.24 -5.16 21.09
C ALA A 174 11.41 -4.40 20.42
N VAL A 175 12.59 -4.39 21.06
CA VAL A 175 13.81 -3.80 20.44
C VAL A 175 14.22 -4.57 19.19
N ALA A 176 14.21 -5.91 19.23
CA ALA A 176 14.58 -6.75 18.09
C ALA A 176 13.64 -6.55 16.88
N LEU A 177 12.35 -6.29 17.11
CA LEU A 177 11.39 -5.94 16.06
C LEU A 177 11.71 -4.60 15.39
N CYS A 178 12.17 -3.58 16.13
CA CYS A 178 12.64 -2.32 15.55
C CYS A 178 13.96 -2.48 14.79
N ASP A 179 14.87 -3.35 15.25
CA ASP A 179 16.09 -3.70 14.51
C ASP A 179 15.74 -4.40 13.19
N HIS A 180 14.76 -5.30 13.21
CA HIS A 180 14.23 -5.95 12.02
C HIS A 180 13.59 -4.94 11.05
N ALA A 181 12.75 -4.02 11.56
CA ALA A 181 12.17 -2.94 10.78
C ALA A 181 13.25 -2.07 10.12
N THR A 182 14.32 -1.73 10.84
CA THR A 182 15.46 -0.96 10.31
C THR A 182 16.16 -1.71 9.16
N ALA A 183 16.30 -3.03 9.28
CA ALA A 183 16.87 -3.85 8.22
C ALA A 183 15.98 -3.89 6.96
N LEU A 184 14.64 -3.90 7.12
CA LEU A 184 13.69 -3.79 6.01
C LEU A 184 13.76 -2.41 5.34
N LEU A 185 13.82 -1.33 6.10
CA LEU A 185 13.97 0.03 5.54
C LEU A 185 15.25 0.19 4.72
N ARG A 186 16.35 -0.44 5.14
CA ARG A 186 17.58 -0.48 4.33
C ARG A 186 17.39 -1.20 2.99
N LYS A 187 16.57 -2.27 2.95
CA LYS A 187 16.20 -2.91 1.68
C LYS A 187 15.39 -1.95 0.79
N CYS A 188 14.47 -1.17 1.38
CA CYS A 188 13.73 -0.15 0.64
C CYS A 188 14.66 0.90 0.02
N THR A 189 15.66 1.40 0.76
CA THR A 189 16.64 2.37 0.24
C THR A 189 17.38 1.84 -0.98
N ASN A 190 17.81 0.58 -0.95
CA ASN A 190 18.47 -0.06 -2.09
C ASN A 190 17.52 -0.17 -3.30
N ALA A 191 16.27 -0.57 -3.06
CA ALA A 191 15.25 -0.70 -4.10
C ALA A 191 14.74 0.65 -4.63
N ALA A 192 14.98 1.76 -3.93
CA ALA A 192 14.59 3.09 -4.38
C ALA A 192 15.52 3.69 -5.45
N GLU A 193 16.72 3.12 -5.64
CA GLU A 193 17.70 3.51 -6.69
C GLU A 193 17.93 5.03 -6.79
N GLY A 194 17.99 5.72 -5.64
CA GLY A 194 18.25 7.17 -5.59
C GLY A 194 17.03 8.07 -5.82
N ASP A 195 15.81 7.54 -5.92
CA ASP A 195 14.60 8.36 -5.96
C ASP A 195 14.48 9.21 -4.69
N THR A 196 14.57 10.53 -4.85
CA THR A 196 14.63 11.48 -3.72
C THR A 196 13.33 11.50 -2.91
N ARG A 197 12.18 11.31 -3.55
CA ARG A 197 10.87 11.31 -2.88
C ARG A 197 10.69 10.04 -2.06
N TRP A 198 11.04 8.89 -2.61
CA TRP A 198 10.96 7.63 -1.88
C TRP A 198 11.98 7.59 -0.74
N ASN A 199 13.20 8.05 -0.96
CA ASN A 199 14.21 8.12 0.10
C ASN A 199 13.81 9.06 1.24
N ALA A 200 13.13 10.18 0.94
CA ALA A 200 12.59 11.07 1.98
C ALA A 200 11.56 10.34 2.86
N VAL A 201 10.60 9.63 2.26
CA VAL A 201 9.58 8.87 3.00
C VAL A 201 10.21 7.72 3.81
N ILE A 202 11.20 7.02 3.24
CA ILE A 202 11.92 5.96 3.94
C ILE A 202 12.69 6.53 5.14
N ALA A 203 13.33 7.69 4.98
CA ALA A 203 14.07 8.35 6.06
C ALA A 203 13.13 8.82 7.18
N GLU A 204 12.00 9.45 6.83
CA GLU A 204 10.98 9.87 7.80
C GLU A 204 10.43 8.66 8.58
N THR A 205 10.12 7.57 7.88
CA THR A 205 9.71 6.30 8.51
C THR A 205 10.81 5.74 9.41
N GLY A 206 12.07 5.83 8.98
CA GLY A 206 13.24 5.47 9.77
C GLY A 206 13.33 6.24 11.07
N SER A 207 13.09 7.55 11.06
CA SER A 207 13.04 8.38 12.26
C SER A 207 11.95 7.92 13.24
N VAL A 208 10.76 7.58 12.73
CA VAL A 208 9.66 7.02 13.54
C VAL A 208 10.07 5.69 14.19
N VAL A 209 10.64 4.76 13.42
CA VAL A 209 11.11 3.46 13.93
C VAL A 209 12.22 3.63 14.96
N GLN A 210 13.16 4.56 14.76
CA GLN A 210 14.23 4.84 15.72
C GLN A 210 13.70 5.43 17.03
N ALA A 211 12.69 6.30 16.97
CA ALA A 211 12.04 6.83 18.16
C ALA A 211 11.35 5.71 18.98
N MET A 212 10.61 4.82 18.32
CA MET A 212 10.01 3.64 18.96
C MET A 212 11.07 2.74 19.58
N ARG A 213 12.16 2.48 18.84
CA ARG A 213 13.30 1.69 19.31
C ARG A 213 13.91 2.27 20.59
N GLY A 214 14.15 3.57 20.63
CA GLY A 214 14.73 4.25 21.80
C GLY A 214 13.83 4.14 23.03
N TYR A 215 12.51 4.28 22.84
CA TYR A 215 11.54 4.02 23.89
C TYR A 215 11.59 2.57 24.39
N PHE A 216 11.54 1.59 23.49
CA PHE A 216 11.63 0.17 23.86
C PHE A 216 12.95 -0.18 24.54
N ASP A 217 14.07 0.42 24.12
CA ASP A 217 15.38 0.16 24.71
C ASP A 217 15.51 0.71 26.13
N THR A 218 14.88 1.86 26.39
CA THR A 218 14.76 2.42 27.75
C THR A 218 13.96 1.47 28.64
N GLN A 219 12.81 0.98 28.16
CA GLN A 219 12.02 -0.01 28.91
C GLN A 219 12.83 -1.29 29.14
N ARG A 220 13.48 -1.82 28.10
CA ARG A 220 14.27 -3.05 28.15
C ARG A 220 15.42 -2.96 29.16
N SER A 221 16.15 -1.85 29.17
CA SER A 221 17.38 -1.70 29.96
C SER A 221 17.16 -1.19 31.39
N MET A 222 16.13 -0.37 31.61
CA MET A 222 15.90 0.28 32.91
C MET A 222 14.75 -0.33 33.72
N VAL A 223 13.78 -1.00 33.06
CA VAL A 223 12.59 -1.55 33.72
C VAL A 223 12.64 -3.08 33.72
N TYR A 224 12.79 -3.69 32.56
CA TYR A 224 12.70 -5.15 32.40
C TYR A 224 14.03 -5.89 32.54
N PHE A 225 15.16 -5.19 32.38
CA PHE A 225 16.53 -5.74 32.40
C PHE A 225 16.72 -6.97 31.49
N GLN A 226 16.16 -6.92 30.28
CA GLN A 226 16.22 -8.02 29.31
C GLN A 226 17.35 -7.83 28.29
N SER A 227 17.92 -8.92 27.80
CA SER A 227 18.75 -8.90 26.59
C SER A 227 17.88 -8.65 25.35
N VAL A 228 18.47 -8.12 24.28
CA VAL A 228 17.79 -8.03 22.98
C VAL A 228 17.60 -9.44 22.44
N SER A 229 16.37 -9.76 22.03
CA SER A 229 16.06 -11.09 21.50
C SER A 229 16.77 -11.31 20.16
N LYS A 230 17.30 -12.53 19.95
CA LYS A 230 17.78 -12.97 18.64
C LYS A 230 16.64 -13.44 17.72
N ASN A 231 15.50 -13.78 18.32
CA ASN A 231 14.35 -14.32 17.61
C ASN A 231 13.28 -13.22 17.50
N VAL A 232 12.93 -12.88 16.27
CA VAL A 232 11.83 -11.98 15.94
C VAL A 232 10.59 -12.84 15.70
N PRO A 233 9.44 -12.53 16.34
CA PRO A 233 8.21 -13.27 16.12
C PRO A 233 7.76 -13.16 14.66
N LYS A 234 6.88 -14.08 14.24
CA LYS A 234 6.25 -13.97 12.93
C LYS A 234 5.45 -12.66 12.84
N PRO A 235 5.36 -12.05 11.64
CA PRO A 235 4.47 -10.92 11.41
C PRO A 235 3.03 -11.26 11.81
N PRO A 236 2.24 -10.28 12.25
CA PRO A 236 0.83 -10.50 12.54
C PRO A 236 0.07 -10.82 11.24
N GLU A 237 -1.06 -11.50 11.36
CA GLU A 237 -1.94 -11.76 10.23
C GLU A 237 -2.44 -10.44 9.63
N ALA A 238 -2.40 -10.35 8.31
CA ALA A 238 -2.85 -9.18 7.57
C ALA A 238 -4.36 -8.96 7.78
N LYS A 239 -4.75 -7.69 7.90
CA LYS A 239 -6.16 -7.31 7.99
C LYS A 239 -6.50 -6.28 6.93
N VAL A 240 -7.02 -6.75 5.80
CA VAL A 240 -7.54 -5.89 4.73
C VAL A 240 -8.99 -5.52 5.06
N ILE A 241 -9.28 -4.22 5.12
CA ILE A 241 -10.64 -3.72 5.43
C ILE A 241 -11.20 -2.79 4.35
N VAL A 242 -10.41 -2.52 3.31
CA VAL A 242 -10.85 -1.77 2.13
C VAL A 242 -11.28 -2.74 1.05
N SER A 243 -12.26 -2.32 0.25
CA SER A 243 -12.71 -3.04 -0.94
C SER A 243 -12.90 -2.06 -2.09
N ALA A 244 -12.84 -2.55 -3.33
CA ALA A 244 -13.22 -1.73 -4.48
C ALA A 244 -14.68 -1.27 -4.35
N ILE A 245 -14.98 -0.06 -4.83
CA ILE A 245 -16.36 0.39 -5.01
C ILE A 245 -16.73 0.07 -6.46
N ASP A 246 -17.76 -0.76 -6.64
CA ASP A 246 -18.20 -1.20 -7.97
C ASP A 246 -18.40 -0.02 -8.91
N PHE A 247 -17.81 -0.15 -10.10
CA PHE A 247 -17.94 0.86 -11.14
C PHE A 247 -19.01 0.42 -12.15
N THR A 248 -19.96 1.31 -12.41
CA THR A 248 -20.93 1.16 -13.49
C THR A 248 -20.72 2.28 -14.50
N PRO A 249 -20.42 1.98 -15.77
CA PRO A 249 -20.22 3.01 -16.78
C PRO A 249 -21.52 3.78 -17.06
N PRO A 250 -21.46 5.09 -17.33
CA PRO A 250 -22.64 5.95 -17.46
C PRO A 250 -23.52 5.74 -18.71
N CYS A 251 -23.18 4.82 -19.64
CA CYS A 251 -24.02 4.49 -20.80
C CYS A 251 -24.15 2.96 -21.01
N ASP A 252 -25.39 2.51 -20.99
CA ASP A 252 -26.02 1.21 -21.30
C ASP A 252 -25.25 -0.11 -21.08
N SER A 253 -25.75 -0.81 -20.07
CA SER A 253 -25.60 -2.22 -19.69
C SER A 253 -25.98 -3.25 -20.79
N ALA A 254 -26.29 -2.82 -22.02
CA ALA A 254 -26.76 -3.70 -23.09
C ALA A 254 -25.67 -4.16 -24.10
N MET A 255 -24.41 -3.71 -23.95
CA MET A 255 -23.31 -4.09 -24.86
C MET A 255 -22.07 -4.65 -24.13
N LEU A 256 -22.24 -5.22 -22.93
CA LEU A 256 -21.13 -5.67 -22.08
C LEU A 256 -21.16 -7.17 -21.74
N CYS A 257 -22.01 -7.96 -22.39
CA CYS A 257 -22.01 -9.43 -22.34
C CYS A 257 -22.10 -9.99 -23.76
#